data_AF-Q0AS83-F1
#
_entry.id   AF-Q0AS83-F1
#
_cell.length_a   1.000
_cell.length_b   1.000
_cell.length_c   1.000
_cell.angle_alpha   90.00
_cell.angle_beta   90.00
_cell.angle_gamma   90.00
#
_symmetry.space_group_name_H-M   'P 1'
#
loop_
_entity.id
_entity.type
_entity.pdbx_description
1 polymer ?
#
loop_
_entity_poly.entity_id
_entity_poly.type
_entity_poly.pdbx_seq_one_letter_code
_entity_poly.pdbx_strand_id
1 'polypeptide(L)'
;MPRTRTYLAWAIALGLGAGAACLGPGRVEAQSAGQSADCQRYAQHRDNYLQTVGAGMEQQLGSMAAQRQVPVQAAAFYWGGALMQAGDTRTLAQLTLATARWPGNAARAEVAMTRISDEHHGDLAALLAGMMLSDGRGIDDPYRARAYLVDASRRGNADATAFLGLYDACHTRRVALN
;
A
#
# COMPACT_ATOMS: atom_id res chain seq x y z
N MET A 1 -34.41 -20.12 38.43
CA MET A 1 -33.46 -20.09 37.29
C MET A 1 -34.00 -19.15 36.21
N PRO A 2 -33.12 -18.45 35.46
CA PRO A 2 -33.31 -17.05 35.07
C PRO A 2 -33.59 -16.85 33.56
N ARG A 3 -34.23 -15.73 33.19
CA ARG A 3 -33.67 -14.61 32.40
C ARG A 3 -34.76 -13.75 31.72
N THR A 4 -35.02 -12.66 32.42
CA THR A 4 -35.51 -11.34 31.99
C THR A 4 -34.90 -10.89 30.65
N ARG A 5 -35.74 -10.44 29.71
CA ARG A 5 -35.35 -9.59 28.57
C ARG A 5 -35.95 -8.20 28.78
N THR A 6 -35.13 -7.28 29.27
CA THR A 6 -35.46 -5.87 29.41
C THR A 6 -34.82 -5.12 28.25
N TYR A 7 -35.63 -4.63 27.32
CA TYR A 7 -35.22 -3.64 26.33
C TYR A 7 -35.24 -2.26 27.00
N LEU A 8 -34.06 -1.79 27.42
CA LEU A 8 -33.88 -0.44 27.95
C LEU A 8 -33.46 0.48 26.81
N ALA A 9 -34.46 1.16 26.25
CA ALA A 9 -34.30 2.41 25.54
C ALA A 9 -33.82 3.48 26.54
N TRP A 10 -32.65 4.08 26.28
CA TRP A 10 -32.23 5.30 26.96
C TRP A 10 -32.21 6.44 25.95
N ALA A 11 -33.27 7.24 26.00
CA ALA A 11 -33.21 8.64 25.68
C ALA A 11 -32.66 9.36 26.92
N ILE A 12 -31.55 10.08 26.77
CA ILE A 12 -31.18 11.17 27.67
C ILE A 12 -31.00 12.40 26.80
N ALA A 13 -32.03 13.24 26.81
CA ALA A 13 -31.94 14.65 26.51
C ALA A 13 -32.03 15.42 27.84
N LEU A 14 -31.62 16.69 27.80
CA LEU A 14 -31.42 17.68 28.88
C LEU A 14 -29.96 17.67 29.38
N GLY A 15 -29.15 18.70 29.20
CA GLY A 15 -29.41 20.09 28.85
C GLY A 15 -28.66 20.97 29.86
N LEU A 16 -27.59 21.63 29.42
CA LEU A 16 -27.01 22.82 30.06
C LEU A 16 -26.41 23.69 28.96
N GLY A 17 -27.29 24.48 28.35
CA GLY A 17 -26.90 25.65 27.56
C GLY A 17 -27.01 26.88 28.45
N ALA A 18 -25.86 27.48 28.77
CA ALA A 18 -25.66 28.92 29.00
C ALA A 18 -24.21 29.14 29.46
N GLY A 19 -23.33 29.63 28.56
CA GLY A 19 -22.00 30.09 28.94
C GLY A 19 -21.05 30.24 27.74
N ALA A 20 -20.86 31.50 27.30
CA ALA A 20 -19.78 32.00 26.42
C ALA A 20 -19.75 31.41 24.99
N ALA A 21 -20.23 32.09 23.95
CA ALA A 21 -19.57 33.24 23.31
C ALA A 21 -18.05 33.04 23.13
N CYS A 22 -17.63 32.96 21.86
CA CYS A 22 -16.25 32.87 21.37
C CYS A 22 -15.54 31.53 21.63
N LEU A 23 -15.60 30.62 20.65
CA LEU A 23 -14.46 29.83 20.11
C LEU A 23 -15.01 28.90 19.00
N GLY A 24 -14.29 28.84 17.88
CA GLY A 24 -14.75 28.35 16.59
C GLY A 24 -15.24 26.90 16.53
N PRO A 25 -15.99 26.53 15.48
CA PRO A 25 -16.51 25.19 15.34
C PRO A 25 -15.37 24.19 15.13
N GLY A 26 -15.31 23.21 16.02
CA GLY A 26 -15.04 21.83 15.63
C GLY A 26 -13.58 21.42 15.53
N ARG A 27 -13.00 21.04 16.68
CA ARG A 27 -12.00 19.97 16.72
C ARG A 27 -12.65 18.65 16.27
N VAL A 28 -12.68 18.45 14.97
CA VAL A 28 -12.41 17.16 14.35
C VAL A 28 -11.01 17.29 13.74
N GLU A 29 -10.01 17.48 14.60
CA GLU A 29 -8.60 17.30 14.23
C GLU A 29 -8.33 15.79 14.17
N ALA A 30 -8.79 15.15 13.10
CA ALA A 30 -8.43 13.79 12.76
C ALA A 30 -7.72 13.81 11.39
N GLN A 31 -6.39 14.02 11.44
CA GLN A 31 -5.41 13.60 10.44
C GLN A 31 -5.52 14.10 8.98
N SER A 32 -6.28 15.15 8.67
CA SER A 32 -6.38 15.69 7.29
C SER A 32 -5.85 17.12 7.07
N ALA A 33 -5.31 17.76 8.11
CA ALA A 33 -4.67 19.07 8.01
C ALA A 33 -3.14 18.92 7.96
N GLY A 34 -2.56 18.83 6.75
CA GLY A 34 -1.12 19.05 6.58
C GLY A 34 -0.34 18.15 5.61
N GLN A 35 -0.98 17.40 4.71
CA GLN A 35 -0.22 16.84 3.58
C GLN A 35 0.04 17.96 2.56
N SER A 36 1.31 18.23 2.26
CA SER A 36 1.68 19.17 1.20
C SER A 36 1.04 18.73 -0.13
N ALA A 37 0.79 19.68 -1.03
CA ALA A 37 0.29 19.39 -2.38
C ALA A 37 1.17 18.34 -3.09
N ASP A 38 2.48 18.32 -2.79
CA ASP A 38 3.44 17.35 -3.31
C ASP A 38 3.16 15.93 -2.78
N CYS A 39 2.85 15.77 -1.49
CA CYS A 39 2.51 14.48 -0.93
C CYS A 39 1.17 13.94 -1.45
N GLN A 40 0.18 14.81 -1.65
CA GLN A 40 -1.09 14.42 -2.27
C GLN A 40 -0.86 13.96 -3.72
N ARG A 41 -0.05 14.70 -4.49
CA ARG A 41 0.32 14.33 -5.85
C ARG A 41 1.06 12.99 -5.88
N TYR A 42 2.06 12.80 -5.02
CA TYR A 42 2.78 11.53 -4.90
C TYR A 42 1.83 10.36 -4.63
N ALA A 43 0.98 10.47 -3.60
CA ALA A 43 0.04 9.42 -3.24
C ALA A 43 -0.93 9.08 -4.39
N GLN A 44 -1.46 10.09 -5.08
CA GLN A 44 -2.35 9.88 -6.22
C GLN A 44 -1.65 9.16 -7.38
N HIS A 45 -0.44 9.59 -7.75
CA HIS A 45 0.32 8.94 -8.82
C HIS A 45 0.69 7.50 -8.47
N ARG A 46 1.11 7.27 -7.22
CA ARG A 46 1.46 5.94 -6.71
C ARG A 46 0.25 5.01 -6.78
N ASP A 47 -0.89 5.42 -6.23
CA ASP A 47 -2.08 4.59 -6.17
C ASP A 47 -2.62 4.25 -7.57
N ASN A 48 -2.60 5.21 -8.50
CA ASN A 48 -2.95 4.98 -9.90
C ASN A 48 -1.99 3.99 -10.58
N TYR A 49 -0.68 4.12 -10.31
CA TYR A 49 0.33 3.23 -10.88
C TYR A 49 0.19 1.80 -10.35
N LEU A 50 0.02 1.63 -9.04
CA LEU A 50 -0.19 0.32 -8.41
C LEU A 50 -1.44 -0.39 -8.96
N GLN A 51 -2.53 0.37 -9.18
CA GLN A 51 -3.73 -0.17 -9.82
C GLN A 51 -3.46 -0.62 -11.26
N THR A 52 -2.69 0.16 -12.02
CA THR A 52 -2.38 -0.13 -13.43
C THR A 52 -1.45 -1.33 -13.57
N VAL A 53 -0.38 -1.41 -12.76
CA VAL A 53 0.58 -2.52 -12.81
C VAL A 53 -0.02 -3.85 -12.35
N GLY A 54 -0.93 -3.81 -11.37
CA GLY A 54 -1.67 -4.98 -10.92
C GLY A 54 -2.84 -5.37 -11.83
N ALA A 55 -3.21 -4.52 -12.81
CA ALA A 55 -4.36 -4.76 -13.67
C ALA A 55 -4.18 -6.03 -14.52
N GLY A 56 -5.27 -6.78 -14.71
CA GLY A 56 -5.28 -7.99 -15.52
C GLY A 56 -4.68 -9.24 -14.86
N MET A 57 -3.75 -9.09 -13.91
CA MET A 57 -3.14 -10.21 -13.21
C MET A 57 -4.15 -11.02 -12.40
N GLU A 58 -5.11 -10.36 -11.75
CA GLU A 58 -6.22 -11.02 -11.05
C GLU A 58 -7.08 -11.87 -11.99
N GLN A 59 -7.37 -11.36 -13.19
CA GLN A 59 -8.15 -12.09 -14.20
C GLN A 59 -7.37 -13.30 -14.74
N GLN A 60 -6.08 -13.13 -15.00
CA GLN A 60 -5.19 -14.22 -15.43
C GLN A 60 -5.14 -15.32 -14.36
N LEU A 61 -4.93 -14.95 -13.10
CA LEU A 61 -4.98 -15.88 -11.97
C LEU A 61 -6.32 -16.62 -11.88
N GLY A 62 -7.43 -15.90 -12.03
CA GLY A 62 -8.77 -16.48 -12.06
C GLY A 62 -8.93 -17.52 -13.17
N SER A 63 -8.50 -17.19 -14.40
CA SER A 63 -8.56 -18.12 -15.53
C SER A 63 -7.69 -19.37 -15.33
N MET A 64 -6.49 -19.21 -14.75
CA MET A 64 -5.58 -20.31 -14.49
C MET A 64 -6.12 -21.23 -13.40
N ALA A 65 -6.65 -20.65 -12.33
CA ALA A 65 -7.31 -21.36 -11.24
C ALA A 65 -8.49 -22.18 -11.76
N ALA A 66 -9.34 -21.57 -12.60
CA ALA A 66 -10.48 -22.25 -13.22
C ALA A 66 -10.04 -23.39 -14.15
N GLN A 67 -9.03 -23.16 -15.00
CA GLN A 67 -8.51 -24.18 -15.93
C GLN A 67 -7.94 -25.39 -15.20
N ARG A 68 -7.26 -25.16 -14.06
CA ARG A 68 -6.65 -26.23 -13.25
C ARG A 68 -7.57 -26.78 -12.16
N GLN A 69 -8.78 -26.26 -12.02
CA GLN A 69 -9.73 -26.62 -10.97
C GLN A 69 -9.13 -26.51 -9.55
N VAL A 70 -8.34 -25.46 -9.31
CA VAL A 70 -7.70 -25.19 -8.01
C VAL A 70 -8.12 -23.82 -7.47
N PRO A 71 -8.01 -23.58 -6.15
CA PRO A 71 -8.20 -22.24 -5.60
C PRO A 71 -7.21 -21.22 -6.19
N VAL A 72 -7.63 -19.96 -6.31
CA VAL A 72 -6.79 -18.86 -6.85
C VAL A 72 -5.48 -18.69 -6.09
N GLN A 73 -5.52 -18.89 -4.77
CA GLN A 73 -4.33 -18.83 -3.92
C GLN A 73 -3.32 -19.93 -4.27
N ALA A 74 -3.80 -21.15 -4.55
CA ALA A 74 -2.95 -22.24 -5.00
C ALA A 74 -2.37 -21.96 -6.38
N ALA A 75 -3.18 -21.44 -7.32
CA ALA A 75 -2.71 -21.04 -8.64
C ALA A 75 -1.60 -19.99 -8.56
N ALA A 76 -1.76 -18.95 -7.73
CA ALA A 76 -0.73 -17.93 -7.51
C ALA A 76 0.55 -18.52 -6.91
N PHE A 77 0.44 -19.44 -5.95
CA PHE A 77 1.61 -20.10 -5.37
C PHE A 77 2.40 -20.92 -6.40
N TYR A 78 1.70 -21.76 -7.17
CA TYR A 78 2.34 -22.57 -8.21
C TYR A 78 2.97 -21.70 -9.31
N TRP A 79 2.27 -20.65 -9.72
CA TRP A 79 2.80 -19.76 -10.75
C TRP A 79 3.98 -18.94 -10.25
N GLY A 80 3.93 -18.43 -9.02
CA GLY A 80 5.06 -17.75 -8.38
C GLY A 80 6.30 -18.64 -8.31
N GLY A 81 6.12 -19.93 -7.98
CA GLY A 81 7.20 -20.92 -8.03
C GLY A 81 7.83 -21.08 -9.41
N ALA A 82 7.00 -21.18 -10.45
CA ALA A 82 7.47 -21.29 -11.83
C ALA A 82 8.20 -20.02 -12.31
N LEU A 83 7.69 -18.83 -11.95
CA LEU A 83 8.32 -17.54 -12.30
C LEU A 83 9.68 -17.38 -11.62
N MET A 84 9.81 -17.80 -10.35
CA MET A 84 11.10 -17.82 -9.66
C MET A 84 12.11 -18.74 -10.36
N GLN A 85 11.69 -19.93 -10.77
CA GLN A 85 12.57 -20.87 -11.51
C GLN A 85 12.97 -20.33 -12.88
N ALA A 86 12.08 -19.62 -13.55
CA ALA A 86 12.33 -18.99 -14.85
C ALA A 86 13.17 -17.70 -14.75
N GLY A 87 13.35 -17.14 -13.56
CA GLY A 87 14.00 -15.85 -13.36
C GLY A 87 13.18 -14.66 -13.86
N ASP A 88 11.88 -14.82 -14.08
CA ASP A 88 10.99 -13.73 -14.50
C ASP A 88 10.54 -12.90 -13.29
N THR A 89 11.46 -12.06 -12.83
CA THR A 89 11.25 -11.19 -11.66
C THR A 89 10.19 -10.12 -11.90
N ARG A 90 9.97 -9.71 -13.16
CA ARG A 90 8.98 -8.69 -13.52
C ARG A 90 7.57 -9.22 -13.35
N THR A 91 7.26 -10.37 -13.94
CA THR A 91 5.94 -11.00 -13.80
C THR A 91 5.73 -11.48 -12.35
N LEU A 92 6.79 -11.95 -11.69
CA LEU A 92 6.73 -12.32 -10.27
C LEU A 92 6.34 -11.12 -9.40
N ALA A 93 6.94 -9.93 -9.63
CA ALA A 93 6.57 -8.72 -8.90
C ALA A 93 5.10 -8.33 -9.17
N GLN A 94 4.64 -8.36 -10.42
CA GLN A 94 3.23 -8.08 -10.74
C GLN A 94 2.27 -9.06 -10.05
N LEU A 95 2.61 -10.35 -10.02
CA LEU A 95 1.88 -11.37 -9.30
C LEU A 95 1.85 -11.07 -7.80
N THR A 96 2.99 -10.76 -7.19
CA THR A 96 3.09 -10.38 -5.78
C THR A 96 2.20 -9.17 -5.48
N LEU A 97 2.20 -8.14 -6.33
CA LEU A 97 1.34 -6.96 -6.18
C LEU A 97 -0.14 -7.33 -6.23
N ALA A 98 -0.55 -8.18 -7.17
CA ALA A 98 -1.94 -8.63 -7.27
C ALA A 98 -2.40 -9.36 -5.99
N THR A 99 -1.53 -10.20 -5.44
CA THR A 99 -1.83 -10.92 -4.18
C THR A 99 -1.79 -10.04 -2.93
N ALA A 100 -1.15 -8.87 -2.98
CA ALA A 100 -1.09 -7.91 -1.87
C ALA A 100 -2.49 -7.41 -1.45
N ARG A 101 -3.44 -7.40 -2.40
CA ARG A 101 -4.83 -6.95 -2.19
C ARG A 101 -5.68 -7.97 -1.45
N TRP A 102 -5.18 -9.20 -1.26
CA TRP A 102 -5.90 -10.21 -0.49
C TRP A 102 -5.87 -9.88 1.01
N PRO A 103 -6.94 -10.23 1.76
CA PRO A 103 -7.00 -9.97 3.20
C PRO A 103 -5.75 -10.51 3.93
N GLY A 104 -5.03 -9.62 4.62
CA GLY A 104 -3.84 -9.99 5.41
C GLY A 104 -2.58 -10.33 4.60
N ASN A 105 -2.50 -9.95 3.32
CA ASN A 105 -1.32 -10.20 2.48
C ASN A 105 -0.42 -8.99 2.22
N ALA A 106 -0.86 -7.76 2.48
CA ALA A 106 -0.08 -6.55 2.17
C ALA A 106 1.36 -6.60 2.70
N ALA A 107 1.54 -6.89 4.00
CA ALA A 107 2.87 -6.99 4.61
C ALA A 107 3.72 -8.15 4.04
N ARG A 108 3.08 -9.27 3.69
CA ARG A 108 3.78 -10.40 3.06
C ARG A 108 4.24 -10.06 1.64
N ALA A 109 3.43 -9.33 0.90
CA ALA A 109 3.77 -8.86 -0.43
C ALA A 109 4.92 -7.84 -0.39
N GLU A 110 4.96 -6.93 0.60
CA GLU A 110 6.09 -6.03 0.81
C GLU A 110 7.40 -6.80 1.00
N VAL A 111 7.41 -7.76 1.95
CA VAL A 111 8.59 -8.60 2.22
C VAL A 111 9.01 -9.41 0.98
N ALA A 112 8.04 -9.92 0.23
CA ALA A 112 8.33 -10.61 -1.02
C ALA A 112 8.94 -9.68 -2.07
N MET A 113 8.43 -8.46 -2.23
CA MET A 113 8.99 -7.46 -3.16
C MET A 113 10.43 -7.10 -2.82
N THR A 114 10.72 -6.84 -1.54
CA THR A 114 12.09 -6.55 -1.09
C THR A 114 13.01 -7.74 -1.38
N ARG A 115 12.55 -8.97 -1.13
CA ARG A 115 13.32 -10.18 -1.44
C ARG A 115 13.57 -10.35 -2.94
N ILE A 116 12.56 -10.15 -3.79
CA ILE A 116 12.72 -10.23 -5.26
C ILE A 116 13.72 -9.18 -5.74
N SER A 117 13.67 -7.96 -5.19
CA SER A 117 14.62 -6.90 -5.48
C SER A 117 16.06 -7.28 -5.09
N ASP A 118 16.24 -7.79 -3.87
CA ASP A 118 17.55 -7.96 -3.25
C ASP A 118 18.25 -9.25 -3.71
N GLU A 119 17.51 -10.35 -3.82
CA GLU A 119 18.05 -11.67 -4.16
C GLU A 119 18.06 -11.95 -5.67
N HIS A 120 17.13 -11.34 -6.43
CA HIS A 120 16.96 -11.62 -7.86
C HIS A 120 17.15 -10.40 -8.76
N HIS A 121 17.61 -9.28 -8.20
CA HIS A 121 17.87 -8.03 -8.92
C HIS A 121 16.65 -7.46 -9.68
N GLY A 122 15.41 -7.76 -9.25
CA GLY A 122 14.20 -7.26 -9.90
C GLY A 122 14.02 -5.73 -9.74
N ASP A 123 14.15 -4.97 -10.83
CA ASP A 123 14.02 -3.51 -10.84
C ASP A 123 12.58 -3.04 -10.55
N LEU A 124 11.58 -3.71 -11.13
CA LEU A 124 10.17 -3.45 -10.85
C LEU A 124 9.82 -3.82 -9.40
N ALA A 125 10.43 -4.89 -8.86
CA ALA A 125 10.22 -5.27 -7.47
C ALA A 125 10.77 -4.20 -6.51
N ALA A 126 11.95 -3.63 -6.81
CA ALA A 126 12.50 -2.51 -6.06
C ALA A 126 11.57 -1.29 -6.10
N LEU A 127 11.07 -0.92 -7.29
CA LEU A 127 10.10 0.18 -7.43
C LEU A 127 8.84 -0.05 -6.57
N LEU A 128 8.23 -1.23 -6.69
CA LEU A 128 7.01 -1.56 -5.97
C LEU A 128 7.23 -1.67 -4.46
N ALA A 129 8.38 -2.20 -4.01
CA ALA A 129 8.78 -2.17 -2.60
C ALA A 129 8.84 -0.73 -2.07
N GLY A 130 9.50 0.17 -2.80
CA GLY A 130 9.58 1.59 -2.46
C GLY A 130 8.21 2.24 -2.31
N MET A 131 7.29 1.95 -3.24
CA MET A 131 5.91 2.45 -3.17
C MET A 131 5.14 1.89 -1.96
N MET A 132 5.22 0.58 -1.70
CA MET A 132 4.52 -0.06 -0.59
C MET A 132 5.00 0.45 0.78
N LEU A 133 6.32 0.63 0.94
CA LEU A 133 6.93 1.19 2.15
C LEU A 133 6.56 2.67 2.39
N SER A 134 6.08 3.37 1.35
CA SER A 134 5.61 4.76 1.42
C SER A 134 4.09 4.90 1.54
N ASP A 135 3.34 3.79 1.59
CA ASP A 135 1.88 3.81 1.47
C ASP A 135 1.17 4.49 2.66
N GLY A 136 1.85 4.61 3.81
CA GLY A 136 1.27 5.18 5.04
C GLY A 136 0.16 4.34 5.67
N ARG A 137 -0.28 3.26 5.00
CA ARG A 137 -1.30 2.29 5.44
C ARG A 137 -0.70 1.03 6.09
N GLY A 138 0.63 0.95 6.18
CA GLY A 138 1.39 -0.19 6.72
C GLY A 138 2.57 0.26 7.58
N ILE A 139 3.71 -0.41 7.45
CA ILE A 139 4.97 0.05 8.05
C ILE A 139 5.48 1.20 7.17
N ASP A 140 5.12 2.44 7.52
CA ASP A 140 5.66 3.63 6.86
C ASP A 140 7.14 3.78 7.24
N ASP A 141 8.03 3.39 6.32
CA ASP A 141 9.47 3.53 6.47
C ASP A 141 10.01 4.39 5.32
N PRO A 142 10.06 5.73 5.51
CA PRO A 142 10.45 6.63 4.45
C PRO A 142 11.91 6.45 4.00
N TYR A 143 12.79 6.00 4.89
CA TYR A 143 14.20 5.78 4.54
C TYR A 143 14.35 4.57 3.63
N ARG A 144 13.70 3.44 3.99
CA ARG A 144 13.70 2.25 3.14
C ARG A 144 12.95 2.49 1.83
N ALA A 145 11.81 3.20 1.87
CA ALA A 145 11.06 3.56 0.67
C ALA A 145 11.96 4.28 -0.33
N ARG A 146 12.66 5.33 0.12
CA ARG A 146 13.59 6.08 -0.72
C ARG A 146 14.75 5.21 -1.24
N ALA A 147 15.32 4.36 -0.38
CA ALA A 147 16.43 3.49 -0.77
C ALA A 147 16.07 2.57 -1.95
N TYR A 148 14.89 1.94 -1.90
CA TYR A 148 14.41 1.08 -2.98
C TYR A 148 14.05 1.87 -4.25
N LEU A 149 13.51 3.08 -4.14
CA LEU A 149 13.28 3.95 -5.31
C LEU A 149 14.60 4.37 -5.98
N VAL A 150 15.62 4.71 -5.20
CA VAL A 150 16.97 5.01 -5.70
C VAL A 150 17.60 3.80 -6.38
N ASP A 151 17.50 2.63 -5.75
CA ASP A 151 18.03 1.38 -6.30
C ASP A 151 17.36 1.00 -7.63
N ALA A 152 16.02 1.02 -7.69
CA ALA A 152 15.27 0.81 -8.93
C ALA A 152 15.70 1.81 -10.03
N SER A 153 15.85 3.09 -9.69
CA SER A 153 16.33 4.12 -10.64
C SER A 153 17.75 3.84 -11.12
N ARG A 154 18.67 3.39 -10.25
CA ARG A 154 20.05 3.05 -10.62
C ARG A 154 20.11 1.84 -11.55
N ARG A 155 19.16 0.91 -11.42
CA ARG A 155 18.99 -0.24 -12.32
C ARG A 155 18.33 0.13 -13.65
N GLY A 156 18.05 1.40 -13.90
CA GLY A 156 17.51 1.91 -15.17
C GLY A 156 15.99 1.92 -15.27
N ASN A 157 15.27 1.72 -14.16
CA ASN A 157 13.82 1.80 -14.15
C ASN A 157 13.36 3.27 -14.25
N ALA A 158 12.85 3.67 -15.41
CA ALA A 158 12.43 5.05 -15.68
C ALA A 158 11.25 5.52 -14.80
N ASP A 159 10.31 4.61 -14.49
CA ASP A 159 9.20 4.93 -13.58
C ASP A 159 9.75 5.26 -12.18
N ALA A 160 10.74 4.49 -11.71
CA ALA A 160 11.39 4.76 -10.42
C ALA A 160 12.07 6.13 -10.38
N THR A 161 12.71 6.58 -11.47
CA THR A 161 13.28 7.93 -11.54
C THR A 161 12.20 9.00 -11.38
N ALA A 162 11.05 8.83 -12.04
CA ALA A 162 9.93 9.77 -11.92
C ALA A 162 9.34 9.76 -10.50
N PHE A 163 9.14 8.58 -9.91
CA PHE A 163 8.61 8.44 -8.57
C PHE A 163 9.57 8.93 -7.49
N LEU A 164 10.88 8.77 -7.65
CA LEU A 164 11.88 9.31 -6.75
C LEU A 164 11.82 10.84 -6.70
N GLY A 165 11.62 11.51 -7.84
CA GLY A 165 11.45 12.96 -7.88
C GLY A 165 10.21 13.44 -7.13
N LEU A 166 9.07 12.75 -7.30
CA LEU A 166 7.84 13.05 -6.56
C LEU A 166 7.98 12.75 -5.06
N TYR A 167 8.65 11.65 -4.73
CA TYR A 167 8.92 11.24 -3.36
C TYR A 167 9.79 12.28 -2.65
N ASP A 168 10.92 12.67 -3.26
CA ASP A 168 11.83 13.67 -2.71
C ASP A 168 11.14 15.03 -2.55
N ALA A 169 10.22 15.43 -3.45
CA ALA A 169 9.41 16.65 -3.31
C ALA A 169 8.42 16.59 -2.13
N CYS A 170 7.80 15.44 -1.88
CA CYS A 170 6.95 15.25 -0.71
C CYS A 170 7.76 15.25 0.61
N HIS A 171 8.96 14.66 0.60
CA HIS A 171 9.75 14.40 1.81
C HIS A 171 10.92 15.38 2.05
N THR A 172 11.12 16.39 1.19
CA THR A 172 12.29 17.30 1.22
C THR A 172 12.43 18.09 2.54
N ARG A 173 11.36 18.25 3.32
CA ARG A 173 11.42 18.88 4.66
C ARG A 173 11.67 17.93 5.82
N ARG A 174 11.52 16.61 5.64
CA ARG A 174 11.71 15.61 6.71
C ARG A 174 13.11 15.00 6.73
N VAL A 175 13.81 14.97 5.59
CA VAL A 175 15.13 14.33 5.47
C VAL A 175 16.29 15.30 5.74
N ALA A 176 16.05 16.61 5.67
CA ALA A 176 17.09 17.64 5.89
C ALA A 176 17.38 17.99 7.37
N LEU A 177 16.73 17.32 8.32
CA LEU A 177 16.82 17.64 9.76
C LEU A 177 17.47 16.53 10.61
N ASN A 178 18.09 15.52 9.99
CA ASN A 178 18.86 14.49 10.70
C ASN A 178 20.30 14.42 10.17
#